data_AF-A0A453BEW6-F1
#
_entry.id   AF-A0A453BEW6-F1
#
_cell.length_a   1.000
_cell.length_b   1.000
_cell.length_c   1.000
_cell.angle_alpha   90.00
_cell.angle_beta   90.00
_cell.angle_gamma   90.00
#
_symmetry.space_group_name_H-M   'P 1'
#
loop_
_entity.id
_entity.type
_entity.pdbx_description
1 polymer ?
#
loop_
_entity_poly.entity_id
_entity_poly.type
_entity_poly.pdbx_seq_one_letter_code
_entity_poly.pdbx_strand_id
1 'polypeptide(L)'
;MTPKRCFVVAGGLTWVDGVEEELMELQKTQEQSSGKLKKRPPLRRGKVYPKLPVPEHIPRPSYVGANIPQELPAVRQIHNADGIAGMRAACKLAARLLDFAGTLVKPSVTTNEIDRAVHHMIVEAGAYPSPLGYGGFPKSICTSVNECVCHGLPDSTQLQVL
;
A
#
# COMPACT_ATOMS: atom_id res chain seq x y z
N MET A 1 38.52 2.76 9.88
CA MET A 1 37.74 2.05 8.85
C MET A 1 36.28 2.40 9.07
N THR A 2 35.74 3.32 8.25
CA THR A 2 34.32 3.72 8.27
C THR A 2 33.47 2.63 7.57
N PRO A 3 32.23 2.37 8.04
CA PRO A 3 31.42 1.29 7.51
C PRO A 3 30.91 1.67 6.11
N LYS A 4 31.24 0.87 5.10
CA LYS A 4 30.71 1.07 3.75
C LYS A 4 29.30 0.49 3.66
N ARG A 5 28.30 1.31 3.33
CA ARG A 5 26.98 0.83 2.91
C ARG A 5 26.91 0.79 1.39
N CYS A 6 26.41 -0.30 0.84
CA CYS A 6 26.23 -0.53 -0.58
C CYS A 6 24.79 -0.19 -0.96
N PHE A 7 24.61 0.68 -1.95
CA PHE A 7 23.33 0.89 -2.64
C PHE A 7 23.46 0.41 -4.07
N VAL A 8 22.45 -0.29 -4.57
CA VAL A 8 22.36 -0.72 -5.96
C VAL A 8 21.54 0.32 -6.71
N VAL A 9 22.16 1.02 -7.66
CA VAL A 9 21.47 1.85 -8.64
C VAL A 9 21.71 1.24 -10.01
N ALA A 10 20.62 0.89 -10.69
CA ALA A 10 20.53 0.50 -12.11
C ALA A 10 21.80 -0.14 -12.72
N GLY A 11 22.00 -1.44 -12.48
CA GLY A 11 22.83 -2.28 -13.33
C GLY A 11 24.33 -2.36 -13.03
N GLY A 12 24.85 -1.76 -11.96
CA GLY A 12 26.23 -1.96 -11.51
C GLY A 12 26.50 -1.51 -10.07
N LEU A 13 27.48 -2.13 -9.41
CA LEU A 13 27.98 -1.67 -8.10
C LEU A 13 29.02 -0.56 -8.32
N THR A 14 28.71 0.65 -7.87
CA THR A 14 29.69 1.75 -7.77
C THR A 14 29.94 2.10 -6.32
N TRP A 15 31.22 2.23 -5.96
CA TRP A 15 31.64 2.76 -4.66
C TRP A 15 31.85 4.27 -4.81
N VAL A 16 31.15 5.07 -4.02
CA VAL A 16 31.36 6.52 -3.94
C VAL A 16 32.12 6.82 -2.64
N ASP A 17 33.36 7.28 -2.76
CA ASP A 17 34.10 7.90 -1.67
C ASP A 17 33.70 9.39 -1.66
N GLY A 18 32.96 9.85 -0.65
CA GLY A 18 32.59 11.27 -0.55
C GLY A 18 31.19 11.56 -0.01
N VAL A 19 30.87 11.04 1.18
CA VAL A 19 29.60 11.34 1.87
C VAL A 19 29.44 12.85 2.14
N GLU A 20 30.55 13.57 2.32
CA GLU A 20 30.55 15.00 2.64
C GLU A 20 30.22 15.90 1.45
N GLU A 21 30.71 15.57 0.24
CA GLU A 21 30.40 16.33 -0.98
C GLU A 21 28.92 16.17 -1.36
N GLU A 22 28.39 14.94 -1.29
CA GLU A 22 26.97 14.66 -1.53
C GLU A 22 26.07 15.36 -0.50
N LEU A 23 26.46 15.37 0.78
CA LEU A 23 25.76 16.12 1.84
C LEU A 23 25.77 17.63 1.60
N MET A 24 26.88 18.21 1.13
CA MET A 24 26.97 19.64 0.82
C MET A 24 26.11 20.02 -0.40
N GLU A 25 26.05 19.16 -1.41
CA GLU A 25 25.26 19.40 -2.61
C GLU A 25 23.75 19.27 -2.33
N LEU A 26 23.37 18.32 -1.45
CA LEU A 26 22.02 18.19 -0.89
C LEU A 26 21.63 19.43 -0.07
N GLN A 27 22.53 19.98 0.73
CA GLN A 27 22.27 21.19 1.53
C GLN A 27 22.07 22.43 0.64
N LYS A 28 22.89 22.61 -0.40
CA LYS A 28 22.74 23.73 -1.35
C LYS A 28 21.45 23.66 -2.15
N THR A 29 21.00 22.47 -2.54
CA THR A 29 19.71 22.27 -3.23
C THR A 29 18.52 22.49 -2.29
N GLN A 30 18.64 22.17 -1.00
CA GLN A 30 17.61 22.48 0.00
C GLN A 30 17.47 23.99 0.23
N GLU A 31 18.58 24.73 0.36
CA GLU A 31 18.59 26.18 0.57
C GLU A 31 18.02 26.97 -0.62
N GLN A 32 18.27 26.52 -1.86
CA GLN A 32 17.73 27.16 -3.07
C GLN A 32 16.22 26.93 -3.27
N SER A 33 15.60 25.99 -2.55
CA SER A 33 14.16 25.67 -2.67
C SER A 33 13.24 26.45 -1.72
N SER A 34 13.76 27.44 -0.98
CA SER A 34 13.03 28.27 -0.01
C SER A 34 12.03 29.25 -0.66
N GLY A 35 11.21 28.77 -1.59
CA GLY A 35 9.94 29.40 -1.91
C GLY A 35 8.93 29.07 -0.81
N LYS A 36 8.07 30.03 -0.42
CA LYS A 36 6.95 29.77 0.49
C LYS A 36 6.17 28.55 0.01
N LEU A 37 6.29 27.41 0.71
CA LEU A 37 5.47 26.23 0.47
C LEU A 37 4.00 26.66 0.56
N LYS A 38 3.28 26.59 -0.55
CA LYS A 38 1.83 26.84 -0.56
C LYS A 38 1.20 25.83 0.40
N LYS A 39 0.62 26.32 1.51
CA LYS A 39 -0.10 25.46 2.46
C LYS A 39 -1.27 24.81 1.73
N ARG A 40 -1.21 23.49 1.58
CA ARG A 40 -2.30 22.70 0.99
C ARG A 40 -3.46 22.67 1.99
N PRO A 41 -4.72 22.75 1.53
CA PRO A 41 -5.85 22.54 2.43
C PRO A 41 -5.79 21.13 3.02
N PRO A 42 -6.19 20.95 4.29
CA PRO A 42 -6.26 19.61 4.88
C PRO A 42 -7.17 18.68 4.06
N LEU A 43 -6.76 17.43 3.96
CA LEU A 43 -7.52 16.33 3.39
C LEU A 43 -8.87 16.23 4.10
N ARG A 44 -9.93 16.12 3.30
CA ARG A 44 -11.30 15.90 3.79
C ARG A 44 -11.78 14.55 3.29
N ARG A 45 -12.52 13.84 4.16
CA ARG A 45 -13.17 12.59 3.79
C ARG A 45 -14.18 12.83 2.67
N GLY A 46 -14.09 12.03 1.60
CA GLY A 46 -15.05 11.99 0.51
C GLY A 46 -16.25 11.10 0.81
N LYS A 47 -17.11 10.93 -0.20
CA LYS A 47 -18.26 10.04 -0.15
C LYS A 47 -17.80 8.58 -0.24
N VAL A 48 -18.21 7.76 0.72
CA VAL A 48 -17.94 6.32 0.73
C VAL A 48 -19.04 5.56 0.00
N TYR A 49 -18.64 4.63 -0.87
CA TYR A 49 -19.56 3.78 -1.62
C TYR A 49 -19.77 2.42 -0.93
N PRO A 50 -20.89 1.73 -1.20
CA PRO A 50 -21.18 0.40 -0.64
C PRO A 50 -20.05 -0.62 -0.83
N LYS A 51 -20.08 -1.64 0.04
CA LYS A 51 -19.17 -2.80 0.00
C LYS A 51 -19.31 -3.54 -1.33
N LEU A 52 -18.19 -3.94 -1.93
CA LEU A 52 -18.19 -4.78 -3.13
C LEU A 52 -18.37 -6.27 -2.77
N PRO A 53 -19.14 -7.04 -3.56
CA PRO A 53 -19.40 -8.44 -3.28
C PRO A 53 -18.19 -9.32 -3.64
N VAL A 54 -17.97 -10.38 -2.86
CA VAL A 54 -16.99 -11.43 -3.19
C VAL A 54 -17.77 -12.73 -3.49
N PRO A 55 -17.54 -13.40 -4.64
CA PRO A 55 -18.21 -14.65 -4.98
C PRO A 55 -18.17 -15.71 -3.88
N GLU A 56 -19.22 -16.52 -3.76
CA GLU A 56 -19.35 -17.51 -2.68
C GLU A 56 -18.24 -18.55 -2.66
N HIS A 57 -17.77 -18.98 -3.84
CA HIS A 57 -16.74 -20.00 -3.99
C HIS A 57 -15.34 -19.57 -3.52
N ILE A 58 -15.08 -18.27 -3.33
CA ILE A 58 -13.79 -17.79 -2.83
C ILE A 58 -13.70 -18.04 -1.32
N PRO A 59 -12.66 -18.75 -0.83
CA PRO A 59 -12.47 -18.98 0.59
C PRO A 59 -12.43 -17.68 1.39
N ARG A 60 -13.20 -17.60 2.47
CA ARG A 60 -13.26 -16.42 3.34
C ARG A 60 -12.42 -16.64 4.60
N PRO A 61 -11.67 -15.61 5.03
CA PRO A 61 -10.98 -15.64 6.32
C PRO A 61 -11.99 -15.59 7.47
N SER A 62 -11.56 -16.08 8.64
CA SER A 62 -12.44 -16.32 9.80
C SER A 62 -13.13 -15.08 10.38
N TYR A 63 -12.65 -13.86 10.10
CA TYR A 63 -13.31 -12.63 10.57
C TYR A 63 -14.58 -12.29 9.80
N VAL A 64 -14.75 -12.84 8.59
CA VAL A 64 -15.88 -12.46 7.74
C VAL A 64 -17.15 -13.10 8.27
N GLY A 65 -18.02 -12.29 8.86
CA GLY A 65 -19.28 -12.75 9.47
C GLY A 65 -19.14 -13.25 10.91
N ALA A 66 -17.94 -13.16 11.50
CA ALA A 66 -17.74 -13.47 12.90
C ALA A 66 -18.15 -12.30 13.79
N ASN A 67 -18.84 -12.59 14.89
CA ASN A 67 -19.14 -11.66 15.98
C ASN A 67 -18.20 -11.86 17.19
N ILE A 68 -17.07 -12.53 16.97
CA ILE A 68 -16.16 -12.97 18.02
C ILE A 68 -14.86 -12.17 17.90
N PRO A 69 -14.29 -11.65 19.01
CA PRO A 69 -12.96 -11.05 19.00
C PRO A 69 -11.93 -12.02 18.39
N GLN A 70 -11.11 -11.52 17.45
CA GLN A 70 -10.01 -12.31 16.92
C GLN A 70 -8.83 -12.21 17.89
N GLU A 71 -8.61 -13.27 18.66
CA GLU A 71 -7.43 -13.37 19.51
C GLU A 71 -6.21 -13.76 18.69
N LEU A 72 -5.12 -13.01 18.87
CA LEU A 72 -3.84 -13.39 18.28
C LEU A 72 -3.27 -14.59 19.05
N PRO A 73 -2.75 -15.61 18.35
CA PRO A 73 -2.15 -16.75 19.03
C PRO A 73 -0.95 -16.29 19.86
N ALA A 74 -0.87 -16.78 21.11
CA ALA A 74 0.24 -16.49 22.01
C ALA A 74 1.59 -17.04 21.50
N VAL A 75 1.54 -18.03 20.61
CA VAL A 75 2.72 -18.70 20.04
C VAL A 75 2.92 -18.25 18.60
N ARG A 76 4.17 -17.99 18.24
CA ARG A 76 4.55 -17.67 16.86
C ARG A 76 4.32 -18.87 15.95
N GLN A 77 3.68 -18.62 14.82
CA GLN A 77 3.49 -19.64 13.79
C GLN A 77 4.84 -19.98 13.12
N ILE A 78 5.17 -21.27 13.06
CA ILE A 78 6.27 -21.79 12.24
C ILE A 78 5.63 -22.56 11.09
N HIS A 79 5.86 -22.09 9.86
CA HIS A 79 5.29 -22.72 8.67
C HIS A 79 6.07 -23.98 8.25
N ASN A 80 5.35 -25.01 7.84
CA ASN A 80 5.89 -26.14 7.09
C ASN A 80 6.09 -25.76 5.60
N ALA A 81 6.51 -26.73 4.78
CA ALA A 81 6.75 -26.51 3.35
C ALA A 81 5.50 -25.98 2.62
N ASP A 82 4.32 -26.53 2.89
CA ASP A 82 3.06 -26.12 2.26
C ASP A 82 2.66 -24.70 2.66
N GLY A 83 2.81 -24.37 3.95
CA GLY A 83 2.57 -23.02 4.46
C GLY A 83 3.48 -21.99 3.79
N ILE A 84 4.76 -22.31 3.63
CA ILE A 84 5.72 -21.44 2.92
C ILE A 84 5.33 -21.30 1.44
N ALA A 85 4.91 -22.37 0.78
CA ALA A 85 4.46 -22.32 -0.61
C ALA A 85 3.21 -21.44 -0.78
N GLY A 86 2.23 -21.58 0.13
CA GLY A 86 1.03 -20.72 0.16
C GLY A 86 1.37 -19.25 0.38
N MET A 87 2.26 -18.94 1.34
CA MET A 87 2.74 -17.58 1.58
C MET A 87 3.42 -16.98 0.35
N ARG A 88 4.27 -17.74 -0.34
CA ARG A 88 4.92 -17.29 -1.59
C ARG A 88 3.91 -16.98 -2.68
N ALA A 89 2.90 -17.83 -2.86
CA ALA A 89 1.84 -17.61 -3.84
C ALA A 89 1.01 -16.35 -3.53
N ALA A 90 0.59 -16.18 -2.27
CA ALA A 90 -0.16 -15.02 -1.81
C ALA A 90 0.63 -13.72 -1.97
N CYS A 91 1.89 -13.70 -1.53
CA CYS A 91 2.76 -12.52 -1.67
C CYS A 91 3.04 -12.17 -3.14
N LYS A 92 3.22 -13.17 -4.02
CA LYS A 92 3.40 -12.94 -5.46
C LYS A 92 2.14 -12.33 -6.09
N LEU A 93 0.96 -12.76 -5.69
CA LEU A 93 -0.29 -12.12 -6.13
C LEU A 93 -0.39 -10.69 -5.61
N ALA A 94 -0.12 -10.47 -4.32
CA ALA A 94 -0.14 -9.13 -3.70
C ALA A 94 0.80 -8.14 -4.40
N ALA A 95 2.02 -8.57 -4.76
CA ALA A 95 2.95 -7.75 -5.51
C ALA A 95 2.38 -7.33 -6.88
N ARG A 96 1.82 -8.28 -7.64
CA ARG A 96 1.18 -7.96 -8.95
C ARG A 96 0.00 -7.00 -8.81
N LEU A 97 -0.79 -7.15 -7.74
CA LEU A 97 -1.92 -6.25 -7.45
C LEU A 97 -1.44 -4.83 -7.12
N LEU A 98 -0.32 -4.72 -6.39
CA LEU A 98 0.29 -3.43 -6.09
C LEU A 98 0.83 -2.75 -7.34
N ASP A 99 1.53 -3.49 -8.21
CA ASP A 99 2.01 -2.97 -9.49
C ASP A 99 0.85 -2.48 -10.36
N PHE A 100 -0.22 -3.29 -10.46
CA PHE A 100 -1.45 -2.92 -11.16
C PHE A 100 -2.08 -1.66 -10.59
N ALA A 101 -2.24 -1.57 -9.26
CA ALA A 101 -2.77 -0.39 -8.60
C ALA A 101 -1.95 0.86 -8.92
N GLY A 102 -0.61 0.73 -8.98
CA GLY A 102 0.31 1.80 -9.38
C GLY A 102 0.00 2.37 -10.77
N THR A 103 -0.42 1.53 -11.73
CA THR A 103 -0.79 1.99 -13.08
C THR A 103 -2.05 2.87 -13.12
N LEU A 104 -2.86 2.83 -12.07
CA LEU A 104 -4.12 3.57 -11.95
C LEU A 104 -3.94 4.93 -11.27
N VAL A 105 -2.80 5.17 -10.62
CA VAL A 105 -2.51 6.40 -9.87
C VAL A 105 -2.28 7.55 -10.86
N LYS A 106 -3.37 8.25 -11.20
CA LYS A 106 -3.38 9.37 -12.15
C LYS A 106 -4.25 10.51 -11.61
N PRO A 107 -4.01 11.76 -12.04
CA PRO A 107 -4.87 12.88 -11.66
C PRO A 107 -6.33 12.61 -11.99
N SER A 108 -7.22 13.14 -11.16
CA SER A 108 -8.67 12.99 -11.26
C SER A 108 -9.24 11.58 -11.00
N VAL A 109 -8.39 10.53 -10.94
CA VAL A 109 -8.83 9.20 -10.49
C VAL A 109 -9.13 9.25 -9.00
N THR A 110 -10.27 8.69 -8.59
CA THR A 110 -10.65 8.56 -7.20
C THR A 110 -10.00 7.36 -6.53
N THR A 111 -9.77 7.44 -5.23
CA THR A 111 -9.30 6.30 -4.45
C THR A 111 -10.27 5.10 -4.51
N ASN A 112 -11.58 5.36 -4.61
CA ASN A 112 -12.59 4.31 -4.80
C ASN A 112 -12.56 3.65 -6.19
N GLU A 113 -12.14 4.35 -7.25
CA GLU A 113 -11.92 3.71 -8.56
C GLU A 113 -10.75 2.73 -8.51
N ILE A 114 -9.66 3.10 -7.80
CA ILE A 114 -8.52 2.21 -7.56
C ILE A 114 -8.96 0.98 -6.76
N ASP A 115 -9.69 1.18 -5.64
CA ASP A 115 -10.23 0.07 -4.84
C ASP A 115 -11.10 -0.89 -5.67
N ARG A 116 -11.98 -0.37 -6.53
CA ARG A 116 -12.84 -1.18 -7.39
C ARG A 116 -12.04 -2.02 -8.38
N ALA A 117 -11.08 -1.41 -9.07
CA ALA A 117 -10.25 -2.12 -10.05
C ALA A 117 -9.41 -3.20 -9.38
N VAL A 118 -8.77 -2.88 -8.25
CA VAL A 118 -7.96 -3.85 -7.49
C VAL A 118 -8.83 -4.96 -6.90
N HIS A 119 -10.02 -4.65 -6.39
CA HIS A 119 -10.99 -5.66 -5.95
C HIS A 119 -11.34 -6.64 -7.06
N HIS A 120 -11.59 -6.15 -8.28
CA HIS A 120 -11.93 -7.02 -9.41
C HIS A 120 -10.77 -7.97 -9.74
N MET A 121 -9.54 -7.46 -9.81
CA MET A 121 -8.36 -8.29 -10.06
C MET A 121 -8.10 -9.31 -8.94
N ILE A 122 -8.38 -8.96 -7.68
CA ILE A 122 -8.31 -9.91 -6.55
C ILE A 122 -9.31 -11.06 -6.73
N VAL A 123 -10.56 -10.73 -7.05
CA VAL A 123 -11.65 -11.71 -7.23
C VAL A 123 -11.40 -12.59 -8.45
N GLU A 124 -10.94 -12.02 -9.57
CA GLU A 124 -10.57 -12.78 -10.78
C GLU A 124 -9.42 -13.76 -10.52
N ALA A 125 -8.51 -13.41 -9.61
CA ALA A 125 -7.44 -14.31 -9.17
C ALA A 125 -7.92 -15.39 -8.18
N GLY A 126 -9.21 -15.46 -7.85
CA GLY A 126 -9.79 -16.40 -6.90
C GLY A 126 -9.41 -16.13 -5.45
N ALA A 127 -8.99 -14.90 -5.13
CA ALA A 127 -8.53 -14.52 -3.79
C ALA A 127 -9.53 -13.61 -3.06
N TYR A 128 -9.41 -13.56 -1.73
CA TYR A 128 -10.20 -12.66 -0.90
C TYR A 128 -9.41 -11.38 -0.59
N PRO A 129 -10.01 -10.17 -0.71
CA PRO A 129 -9.36 -8.93 -0.31
C PRO A 129 -9.31 -8.81 1.22
N SER A 130 -8.17 -9.14 1.84
CA SER A 130 -8.05 -9.24 3.31
C SER A 130 -8.56 -8.04 4.12
N PRO A 131 -8.38 -6.77 3.72
CA PRO A 131 -8.96 -5.66 4.46
C PRO A 131 -10.50 -5.71 4.56
N LEU A 132 -11.17 -6.33 3.59
CA LEU A 132 -12.62 -6.31 3.48
C LEU A 132 -13.28 -7.06 4.64
N GLY A 133 -13.98 -6.33 5.50
CA GLY A 133 -14.65 -6.84 6.70
C GLY A 133 -13.74 -7.03 7.91
N TYR A 134 -12.41 -6.86 7.76
CA TYR A 134 -11.50 -6.94 8.88
C TYR A 134 -11.75 -5.79 9.86
N GLY A 135 -12.14 -6.10 11.10
CA GLY A 135 -12.52 -5.07 12.09
C GLY A 135 -13.65 -4.14 11.63
N GLY A 136 -14.51 -4.60 10.70
CA GLY A 136 -15.55 -3.78 10.10
C GLY A 136 -15.10 -2.85 8.96
N PHE A 137 -13.84 -2.94 8.50
CA PHE A 137 -13.33 -2.12 7.41
C PHE A 137 -14.10 -2.41 6.09
N PRO A 138 -14.67 -1.40 5.40
CA PRO A 138 -15.67 -1.65 4.36
C PRO A 138 -15.11 -1.78 2.93
N LYS A 139 -13.79 -1.65 2.76
CA LYS A 139 -13.12 -1.58 1.45
C LYS A 139 -12.08 -2.69 1.28
N SER A 140 -11.63 -2.89 0.06
CA SER A 140 -10.75 -4.00 -0.32
C SER A 140 -9.28 -3.68 -0.13
N ILE A 141 -8.94 -2.40 -0.20
CA ILE A 141 -7.60 -1.87 0.05
C ILE A 141 -7.66 -0.60 0.92
N CYS A 142 -6.49 -0.15 1.36
CA CYS A 142 -6.30 1.15 1.98
C CYS A 142 -5.66 2.11 0.97
N THR A 143 -6.09 3.37 0.96
CA THR A 143 -5.51 4.45 0.14
C THR A 143 -5.23 5.66 1.01
N SER A 144 -3.95 5.90 1.29
CA SER A 144 -3.48 6.91 2.25
C SER A 144 -2.86 8.10 1.52
N VAL A 145 -3.61 9.20 1.42
CA VAL A 145 -3.22 10.40 0.68
C VAL A 145 -2.60 11.44 1.63
N ASN A 146 -1.45 12.01 1.26
CA ASN A 146 -0.80 13.12 1.95
C ASN A 146 -0.63 12.89 3.47
N GLU A 147 -1.33 13.63 4.34
CA GLU A 147 -1.24 13.53 5.80
C GLU A 147 -1.94 12.30 6.40
N CYS A 148 -2.65 11.51 5.60
CA CYS A 148 -3.22 10.24 6.03
C CYS A 148 -2.11 9.21 6.21
N VAL A 149 -1.69 8.95 7.47
CA VAL A 149 -0.57 8.06 7.80
C VAL A 149 -0.77 6.63 7.29
N CYS A 150 -1.92 6.03 7.59
CA CYS A 150 -2.27 4.67 7.18
C CYS A 150 -3.79 4.46 7.23
N HIS A 151 -4.24 3.33 6.70
CA HIS A 151 -5.65 2.90 6.73
C HIS A 151 -6.65 3.91 6.16
N GLY A 152 -6.20 4.75 5.22
CA GLY A 152 -7.10 5.65 4.50
C GLY A 152 -8.17 4.85 3.77
N LEU A 153 -9.42 5.26 3.92
CA LEU A 153 -10.57 4.53 3.40
C LEU A 153 -10.88 5.02 1.97
N PRO A 154 -10.84 4.14 0.95
CA PRO A 154 -11.18 4.51 -0.42
C PRO A 154 -12.57 5.16 -0.56
N ASP A 155 -12.62 6.35 -1.12
CA ASP A 155 -13.81 7.20 -1.22
C ASP A 155 -13.81 8.04 -2.52
N SER A 156 -14.66 9.05 -2.61
CA SER A 156 -14.74 9.93 -3.78
C SER A 156 -13.59 10.94 -3.91
N THR A 157 -12.54 10.86 -3.09
CA THR A 157 -11.38 11.76 -3.16
C THR A 157 -10.61 11.51 -4.45
N GLN A 158 -10.51 12.53 -5.30
CA GLN A 158 -9.70 12.52 -6.51
C GLN A 158 -8.23 12.81 -6.20
N LEU A 159 -7.34 12.06 -6.82
CA LEU A 159 -5.91 12.34 -6.82
C LEU A 159 -5.61 13.64 -7.59
N GLN A 160 -4.67 14.42 -7.08
CA GLN A 160 -4.28 15.72 -7.64
C GLN A 160 -2.79 15.72 -7.98
N VAL A 161 -2.40 16.45 -9.04
CA VAL A 161 -0.98 16.78 -9.28
C VAL A 161 -0.54 17.79 -8.23
N LEU A 162 0.71 17.67 -7.78
CA LEU A 162 1.36 18.66 -6.91
C LEU A 162 1.61 19.99 -7.63
#